data_AF-A0A4Y2WA68-F1
#
_entry.id   AF-A0A4Y2WA68-F1
#
_cell.length_a   1.000
_cell.length_b   1.000
_cell.length_c   1.000
_cell.angle_alpha   90.00
_cell.angle_beta   90.00
_cell.angle_gamma   90.00
#
_symmetry.space_group_name_H-M   'P 1'
#
loop_
_entity.id
_entity.type
_entity.pdbx_description
1 polymer ?
#
loop_
_entity_poly.entity_id
_entity_poly.type
_entity_poly.pdbx_seq_one_letter_code
_entity_poly.pdbx_strand_id
1 'polypeptide(L)'
;MHSRPTVKYLTFDSQTSLSVFKIQFDVMKSINRWTDFMKASQLVASLRESAAEVLQLIPADKLTGLTTIEKALESRFGDSHLN
;
A
#
# COMPACT_ATOMS: atom_id res chain seq x y z
N MET A 1 4.93 32.45 -2.80
CA MET A 1 3.98 31.41 -2.35
C MET A 1 4.56 30.06 -2.76
N HIS A 2 4.94 29.20 -1.80
CA HIS A 2 5.35 27.84 -2.14
C HIS A 2 4.10 26.99 -2.32
N SER A 3 3.79 26.61 -3.56
CA SER A 3 2.78 25.60 -3.84
C SER A 3 3.20 24.32 -3.13
N ARG A 4 2.37 23.87 -2.18
CA ARG A 4 2.54 22.56 -1.56
C ARG A 4 2.42 21.54 -2.69
N PRO A 5 3.44 20.72 -2.98
CA PRO A 5 3.32 19.73 -4.04
C PRO A 5 2.14 18.83 -3.73
N THR A 6 1.16 18.77 -4.63
CA THR A 6 0.12 17.74 -4.55
C THR A 6 0.82 16.43 -4.85
N VAL A 7 1.21 15.71 -3.81
CA VAL A 7 1.82 14.39 -3.99
C VAL A 7 0.76 13.52 -4.65
N LYS A 8 1.03 13.07 -5.88
CA LYS A 8 0.20 12.08 -6.55
C LYS A 8 0.04 10.90 -5.59
N TYR A 9 -1.20 10.49 -5.35
CA TYR A 9 -1.49 9.33 -4.51
C TYR A 9 -0.74 8.11 -5.08
N LEU A 10 -0.01 7.41 -4.22
CA LEU A 10 0.67 6.19 -4.60
C LEU A 10 -0.37 5.15 -5.03
N THR A 11 -0.13 4.48 -6.15
CA THR A 11 -0.99 3.41 -6.66
C THR A 11 -0.19 2.13 -6.83
N PHE A 12 -0.78 1.01 -6.45
CA PHE A 12 -0.26 -0.33 -6.68
C PHE A 12 -1.28 -1.13 -7.48
N ASP A 13 -0.90 -1.46 -8.70
CA ASP A 13 -1.70 -2.19 -9.69
C ASP A 13 -0.98 -3.49 -10.11
N SER A 14 0.01 -3.93 -9.33
CA SER A 14 0.89 -5.08 -9.61
C SER A 14 1.79 -4.96 -10.85
N GLN A 15 1.87 -3.80 -11.51
CA GLN A 15 2.84 -3.57 -12.59
C GLN A 15 4.25 -3.26 -12.07
N THR A 16 4.33 -2.65 -10.88
CA THR A 16 5.59 -2.43 -10.16
C THR A 16 5.81 -3.55 -9.15
N SER A 17 7.08 -3.86 -8.83
CA SER A 17 7.37 -4.84 -7.77
C SER A 17 6.83 -4.35 -6.43
N LEU A 18 6.29 -5.29 -5.63
CA LEU A 18 5.81 -5.01 -4.27
C LEU A 18 6.89 -4.34 -3.40
N SER A 19 8.16 -4.71 -3.58
CA SER A 19 9.29 -4.12 -2.84
C SER A 19 9.45 -2.63 -3.10
N VAL A 20 9.39 -2.21 -4.37
CA VAL A 20 9.48 -0.81 -4.79
C VAL A 20 8.31 -0.02 -4.23
N PHE A 21 7.10 -0.57 -4.33
CA PHE A 21 5.91 0.05 -3.75
C PHE A 21 6.04 0.25 -2.24
N LYS A 22 6.51 -0.75 -1.48
CA LYS A 22 6.73 -0.65 -0.02
C LYS A 22 7.73 0.44 0.33
N ILE A 23 8.83 0.56 -0.41
CA ILE A 23 9.83 1.63 -0.20
C ILE A 23 9.20 3.02 -0.44
N GLN A 24 8.48 3.20 -1.54
CA GLN A 24 7.80 4.47 -1.84
C GLN A 24 6.73 4.80 -0.78
N PHE A 25 6.01 3.79 -0.32
CA PHE A 25 5.03 3.91 0.75
C PHE A 25 5.68 4.28 2.09
N ASP A 26 6.81 3.69 2.46
CA ASP A 26 7.58 4.02 3.68
C ASP A 26 8.08 5.46 3.69
N VAL A 27 8.60 5.94 2.55
CA VAL A 27 8.99 7.36 2.40
C VAL A 27 7.79 8.27 2.63
N MET A 28 6.63 7.95 2.05
CA MET A 28 5.41 8.73 2.22
C MET A 28 4.87 8.71 3.65
N LYS A 29 4.90 7.55 4.32
CA LYS A 29 4.54 7.39 5.73
C LYS A 29 5.39 8.29 6.63
N SER A 30 6.69 8.38 6.35
CA SER A 30 7.64 9.21 7.12
C SER A 30 7.39 10.71 6.92
N ILE A 31 7.30 11.17 5.67
CA ILE A 31 7.09 12.60 5.35
C ILE A 31 5.79 13.12 5.96
N ASN A 32 4.73 12.31 5.91
CA ASN A 32 3.40 12.73 6.36
C ASN A 32 3.09 12.35 7.81
N ARG A 33 4.01 11.66 8.49
CA ARG A 33 3.89 11.24 9.90
C ARG A 33 2.55 10.57 10.20
N TRP A 34 2.10 9.69 9.31
CA TRP A 34 0.81 9.00 9.44
C TRP A 34 0.77 8.11 10.68
N THR A 35 -0.40 8.04 11.33
CA THR A 35 -0.70 7.05 12.38
C THR A 35 -0.93 5.68 11.76
N ASP A 36 -0.89 4.60 12.54
CA ASP A 36 -1.06 3.24 12.01
C ASP A 36 -2.39 3.01 11.31
N PHE A 37 -3.46 3.63 11.81
CA PHE A 37 -4.75 3.63 11.14
C PHE A 37 -4.69 4.35 9.78
N MET A 38 -4.09 5.55 9.73
CA MET A 38 -3.93 6.29 8.47
C MET A 38 -3.06 5.53 7.47
N LYS A 39 -2.02 4.82 7.93
CA LYS A 39 -1.20 3.94 7.08
C LYS A 39 -2.07 2.83 6.48
N ALA A 40 -2.87 2.13 7.29
CA ALA A 40 -3.74 1.07 6.80
C ALA A 40 -4.77 1.60 5.78
N SER A 41 -5.46 2.70 6.10
CA SER A 41 -6.44 3.30 5.18
C SER A 41 -5.81 3.76 3.87
N GLN A 42 -4.64 4.38 3.94
CA GLN A 42 -3.95 4.82 2.73
C GLN A 42 -3.43 3.63 1.90
N LEU A 43 -2.92 2.57 2.55
CA LEU A 43 -2.51 1.36 1.87
C LEU A 43 -3.69 0.76 1.09
N VAL A 44 -4.85 0.61 1.73
CA VAL A 44 -6.09 0.17 1.06
C VAL A 44 -6.46 1.09 -0.10
N ALA A 45 -6.42 2.41 0.11
CA ALA A 45 -6.75 3.40 -0.91
C ALA A 45 -5.74 3.45 -2.08
N SER A 46 -4.55 2.87 -1.91
CA SER A 46 -3.52 2.76 -2.96
C SER A 46 -3.68 1.52 -3.83
N LEU A 47 -4.41 0.49 -3.41
CA LEU A 47 -4.56 -0.75 -4.17
C LEU A 47 -5.54 -0.58 -5.34
N ARG A 48 -5.16 -1.08 -6.51
CA ARG A 48 -5.98 -1.07 -7.73
C ARG A 48 -5.98 -2.45 -8.37
N GLU A 49 -7.05 -2.75 -9.10
CA GLU A 49 -7.17 -3.95 -9.93
C GLU A 49 -6.83 -5.24 -9.16
N SER A 50 -5.95 -6.07 -9.73
CA SER A 50 -5.44 -7.32 -9.16
C SER A 50 -4.91 -7.15 -7.73
N ALA A 51 -4.35 -5.99 -7.38
CA ALA A 51 -3.90 -5.74 -6.02
C ALA A 51 -5.04 -5.45 -5.05
N ALA A 52 -6.16 -4.89 -5.49
CA ALA A 52 -7.31 -4.65 -4.62
C ALA A 52 -8.04 -5.96 -4.27
N GLU A 53 -7.90 -7.01 -5.08
CA GLU A 53 -8.49 -8.32 -4.81
C GLU A 53 -7.98 -8.96 -3.51
N VAL A 54 -6.77 -8.62 -3.05
CA VAL A 54 -6.24 -9.12 -1.76
C VAL A 54 -7.12 -8.73 -0.58
N LEU A 55 -7.88 -7.63 -0.71
CA LEU A 55 -8.76 -7.14 0.35
C LEU A 55 -9.94 -8.09 0.57
N GLN A 56 -10.35 -8.84 -0.45
CA GLN A 56 -11.42 -9.84 -0.32
C GLN A 56 -10.99 -11.05 0.51
N LEU A 57 -9.68 -11.28 0.62
CA LEU A 57 -9.09 -12.38 1.39
C LEU A 57 -8.96 -12.03 2.89
N ILE A 58 -9.19 -10.77 3.26
CA ILE A 58 -9.02 -10.26 4.63
C ILE A 58 -10.41 -9.96 5.22
N PRO A 59 -10.74 -10.48 6.42
CA PRO A 59 -11.97 -10.09 7.11
C PRO A 59 -12.03 -8.58 7.34
N ALA A 60 -13.21 -7.97 7.16
CA ALA A 60 -13.37 -6.52 7.20
C ALA A 60 -12.93 -5.88 8.54
N ASP A 61 -13.12 -6.57 9.67
CA ASP A 61 -12.68 -6.12 10.99
C ASP A 61 -11.14 -6.09 11.13
N LYS A 62 -10.41 -6.76 10.22
CA LYS A 62 -8.95 -6.82 10.17
C LYS A 62 -8.32 -5.89 9.12
N LEU A 63 -9.13 -5.22 8.29
CA LEU A 63 -8.67 -4.22 7.31
C LEU A 63 -8.15 -2.90 7.94
N THR A 64 -8.13 -2.83 9.27
CA THR A 64 -7.51 -1.74 10.03
C THR A 64 -6.05 -2.03 10.39
N GLY A 65 -5.61 -3.30 10.25
CA GLY A 65 -4.26 -3.73 10.57
C GLY A 65 -3.33 -3.60 9.37
N LEU A 66 -2.41 -2.64 9.42
CA LEU A 66 -1.38 -2.44 8.38
C LEU A 66 -0.63 -3.75 8.06
N THR A 67 -0.16 -4.45 9.10
CA THR A 67 0.59 -5.71 8.95
C THR A 67 -0.23 -6.82 8.31
N THR A 68 -1.55 -6.86 8.55
CA THR A 68 -2.43 -7.86 7.94
C THR A 68 -2.50 -7.67 6.43
N ILE A 69 -2.65 -6.42 5.99
CA ILE A 69 -2.72 -6.06 4.57
C ILE A 69 -1.35 -6.28 3.90
N GLU A 70 -0.25 -5.88 4.56
CA GLU A 70 1.11 -6.11 4.05
C GLU A 70 1.40 -7.61 3.86
N LYS A 71 1.03 -8.47 4.81
CA LYS A 71 1.21 -9.93 4.67
C LYS A 71 0.37 -10.53 3.54
N ALA A 72 -0.85 -10.06 3.34
CA ALA A 72 -1.69 -10.53 2.24
C ALA A 72 -1.09 -10.13 0.87
N LEU A 73 -0.55 -8.92 0.78
CA LEU A 73 0.18 -8.46 -0.41
C LEU A 73 1.44 -9.28 -0.64
N GLU A 74 2.25 -9.55 0.39
CA GLU A 74 3.44 -10.39 0.30
C GLU A 74 3.10 -11.82 -0.11
N SER A 75 2.02 -12.40 0.40
CA SER A 75 1.59 -13.74 0.01
C SER A 75 1.18 -13.83 -1.46
N ARG A 76 0.68 -12.74 -2.08
CA ARG A 76 0.22 -12.74 -3.48
C ARG A 76 1.27 -12.23 -4.46
N PHE A 77 2.13 -11.31 -4.03
CA PHE A 77 3.05 -10.56 -4.90
C PHE A 77 4.50 -10.52 -4.39
N GLY A 78 4.78 -11.04 -3.20
CA GLY A 78 6.12 -11.00 -2.60
C GLY A 78 7.16 -11.80 -3.37
N ASP A 79 6.72 -12.82 -4.11
CA ASP A 79 7.57 -13.68 -4.93
C ASP A 79 7.65 -13.22 -6.40
N SER A 80 7.09 -12.04 -6.73
CA SER A 80 7.20 -11.45 -8.07
C SER A 80 8.61 -10.87 -8.28
N HIS A 81 9.60 -11.76 -8.35
CA HIS A 81 10.82 -11.51 -9.07
C HIS A 81 10.46 -11.43 -10.55
N LEU A 82 10.65 -10.26 -11.13
CA LEU A 82 10.61 -10.04 -12.57
C LEU A 82 11.54 -11.08 -13.22
N ASN A 83 10.97 -11.98 -14.03
CA ASN A 83 11.70 -12.64 -15.11
C ASN A 83 11.67 -11.74 -16.35
#